data_AF-A0A960RGX3-F1
#
_entry.id   AF-A0A960RGX3-F1
#
_cell.length_a   1.000
_cell.length_b   1.000
_cell.length_c   1.000
_cell.angle_alpha   90.00
_cell.angle_beta   90.00
_cell.angle_gamma   90.00
#
_symmetry.space_group_name_H-M   'P 1'
#
loop_
_entity.id
_entity.type
_entity.pdbx_description
1 polymer ?
#
loop_
_entity_poly.entity_id
_entity_poly.type
_entity_poly.pdbx_seq_one_letter_code
_entity_poly.pdbx_strand_id
1 'polypeptide(L)'
;MRISCFLHHPGDLSSRSGMHPLAAALGASVVFYEGTWWKVQQRSWSLGKGLRTWGQKVYGSEWNSLVPVWDEFRLAGRMLPQQDIAHFLWGEFAAPKTAQFRRKAKRIVATYHASASRLPTVLSG
;
A
#
# COMPACT_ATOMS: atom_id res chain seq x y z
N MET A 1 21.00 -5.47 -0.83
CA MET A 1 19.94 -4.50 -0.47
C MET A 1 18.72 -5.28 -0.03
N ARG A 2 18.16 -5.02 1.15
CA ARG A 2 16.99 -5.77 1.67
C ARG A 2 15.74 -4.89 1.52
N ILE A 3 14.77 -5.38 0.75
CA ILE A 3 13.56 -4.64 0.38
C ILE A 3 12.33 -5.29 1.02
N SER A 4 11.54 -4.50 1.76
CA SER A 4 10.17 -4.85 2.13
C SER A 4 9.22 -4.35 1.06
N CYS A 5 8.57 -5.27 0.36
CA CYS A 5 7.61 -4.95 -0.68
C CYS A 5 6.19 -4.97 -0.10
N PHE A 6 5.50 -3.84 -0.17
CA PHE A 6 4.13 -3.69 0.27
C PHE A 6 3.19 -3.83 -0.92
N LEU A 7 2.32 -4.83 -0.84
CA LEU A 7 1.36 -5.15 -1.89
C LEU A 7 -0.06 -5.00 -1.35
N HIS A 8 -0.88 -4.24 -2.09
CA HIS A 8 -2.32 -4.22 -1.84
C HIS A 8 -2.86 -5.61 -2.16
N HIS A 9 -3.50 -6.24 -1.18
CA HIS A 9 -4.16 -7.52 -1.38
C HIS A 9 -5.65 -7.36 -1.08
N PRO A 10 -6.50 -7.31 -2.11
CA PRO A 10 -7.91 -7.61 -1.95
C PRO A 10 -8.03 -9.02 -1.37
N GLY A 11 -8.85 -9.21 -0.33
CA GLY A 11 -8.93 -10.46 0.42
C GLY A 11 -9.30 -11.71 -0.39
N ASP A 12 -9.76 -11.53 -1.63
CA ASP A 12 -10.21 -12.61 -2.52
C ASP A 12 -9.21 -12.99 -3.62
N LEU A 13 -8.05 -12.33 -3.69
CA LEU A 13 -7.03 -12.62 -4.69
C LEU A 13 -6.12 -13.76 -4.22
N SER A 14 -5.69 -14.64 -5.14
CA SER A 14 -4.75 -15.70 -4.76
C SER A 14 -3.36 -15.11 -4.47
N SER A 15 -2.58 -15.77 -3.62
CA SER A 15 -1.17 -15.42 -3.43
C SER A 15 -0.34 -15.54 -4.72
N ARG A 16 -0.82 -16.21 -5.77
CA ARG A 16 -0.14 -16.29 -7.07
C ARG A 16 -0.52 -15.15 -8.02
N SER A 17 -1.40 -14.24 -7.60
CA SER A 17 -1.87 -13.13 -8.41
C SER A 17 -1.18 -11.80 -8.06
N GLY A 18 -1.30 -10.82 -8.96
CA GLY A 18 -0.69 -9.50 -8.78
C GLY A 18 0.83 -9.52 -8.88
N MET A 19 1.49 -8.65 -8.10
CA MET A 19 2.95 -8.44 -8.17
C MET A 19 3.75 -9.34 -7.21
N HIS A 20 3.10 -10.31 -6.54
CA HIS A 20 3.78 -11.20 -5.61
C HIS A 20 4.86 -12.07 -6.28
N PRO A 21 4.62 -12.73 -7.44
CA PRO A 21 5.66 -13.51 -8.09
C PRO A 21 6.90 -12.67 -8.44
N LEU A 22 6.71 -11.43 -8.86
CA LEU A 22 7.81 -10.50 -9.15
C LEU A 22 8.59 -10.14 -7.88
N ALA A 23 7.90 -9.78 -6.80
CA ALA A 23 8.55 -9.46 -5.53
C ALA A 23 9.33 -10.66 -4.97
N ALA A 24 8.79 -11.87 -5.10
CA ALA A 24 9.45 -13.12 -4.73
C ALA A 24 10.69 -13.39 -5.60
N ALA A 25 10.59 -13.23 -6.93
CA ALA A 25 11.71 -13.41 -7.85
C ALA A 25 12.87 -12.42 -7.57
N LEU A 26 12.55 -11.22 -7.07
CA LEU A 26 13.54 -10.21 -6.67
C LEU A 26 14.09 -10.42 -5.25
N GLY A 27 13.68 -11.48 -4.54
CA GLY A 27 14.10 -11.76 -3.17
C GLY A 27 13.59 -10.74 -2.14
N ALA A 28 12.53 -9.99 -2.46
CA ALA A 28 11.94 -9.02 -1.55
C ALA A 28 11.05 -9.71 -0.50
N SER A 29 11.03 -9.18 0.73
CA SER A 29 10.10 -9.63 1.76
C SER A 29 8.73 -9.01 1.52
N VAL A 30 7.72 -9.84 1.28
CA VAL A 30 6.39 -9.36 0.90
C VAL A 30 5.51 -9.16 2.12
N VAL A 31 4.92 -7.97 2.20
CA VAL A 31 3.93 -7.59 3.22
C VAL A 31 2.64 -7.23 2.51
N PHE A 32 1.65 -8.09 2.63
CA PHE A 32 0.31 -7.80 2.16
C PHE A 32 -0.41 -6.86 3.13
N TYR A 33 -1.11 -5.88 2.57
CA TYR A 33 -2.00 -5.02 3.33
C TYR A 33 -3.41 -5.05 2.77
N GLU A 34 -4.36 -5.10 3.69
CA GLU A 34 -5.79 -5.07 3.42
C GLU A 34 -6.36 -3.79 4.03
N GLY A 35 -7.29 -3.13 3.33
CA GLY A 35 -7.93 -1.92 3.83
C GLY A 35 -8.70 -2.19 5.12
N THR A 36 -8.31 -1.55 6.23
CA THR A 36 -8.98 -1.76 7.52
C THR A 36 -10.43 -1.28 7.49
N TRP A 37 -10.72 -0.20 6.76
CA TRP A 37 -12.09 0.29 6.57
C TRP A 37 -12.99 -0.74 5.88
N TRP A 38 -12.47 -1.60 5.00
CA TRP A 38 -13.25 -2.64 4.30
C TRP A 38 -13.81 -3.67 5.28
N LYS A 39 -12.95 -4.16 6.21
CA LYS A 39 -13.36 -5.10 7.27
C LYS A 39 -14.40 -4.49 8.20
N VAL A 40 -14.24 -3.20 8.52
CA VAL A 40 -15.23 -2.47 9.34
C VAL A 40 -16.53 -2.32 8.57
N GLN A 41 -16.49 -2.01 7.27
CA GLN A 41 -17.68 -1.83 6.44
C GLN A 41 -18.53 -3.10 6.34
N GLN A 42 -17.92 -4.29 6.36
CA GLN A 42 -18.63 -5.57 6.40
C GLN A 42 -19.49 -5.76 7.67
N ARG A 43 -19.14 -5.07 8.77
CA ARG A 43 -19.88 -5.14 10.06
C ARG A 43 -20.76 -3.91 10.29
N SER A 44 -20.30 -2.74 9.87
CA SER A 44 -21.00 -1.46 10.00
C SER A 44 -20.64 -0.56 8.82
N TRP A 45 -21.63 -0.37 7.94
CA TRP A 45 -21.44 0.40 6.73
C TRP A 45 -21.05 1.86 7.01
N SER A 46 -21.71 2.51 7.98
CA SER A 46 -21.48 3.91 8.33
C SER A 46 -20.09 4.13 8.91
N LEU A 47 -19.63 3.26 9.80
CA LEU A 47 -18.28 3.34 10.38
C LEU A 47 -17.21 3.09 9.32
N GLY A 48 -17.38 2.08 8.47
CA GLY A 48 -16.45 1.79 7.38
C GLY A 48 -16.33 2.97 6.41
N LYS A 49 -17.46 3.56 6.02
CA LYS A 49 -17.50 4.76 5.19
C LYS A 49 -16.82 5.95 5.86
N GLY A 50 -17.06 6.17 7.15
CA GLY A 50 -16.41 7.23 7.93
C GLY A 50 -14.89 7.10 7.94
N LEU A 51 -14.37 5.88 8.18
CA LEU A 51 -12.93 5.60 8.13
C LEU A 51 -12.34 5.81 6.74
N ARG A 52 -13.04 5.38 5.69
CA ARG A 52 -12.62 5.60 4.29
C ARG A 52 -12.52 7.10 4.00
N THR A 53 -13.56 7.88 4.29
CA THR A 53 -13.56 9.33 4.07
C THR A 53 -12.47 10.03 4.85
N TRP A 54 -12.23 9.61 6.11
CA TRP A 54 -11.15 10.14 6.92
C TRP A 54 -9.77 9.87 6.31
N GLY A 55 -9.52 8.64 5.85
CA GLY A 55 -8.29 8.28 5.13
C GLY A 55 -8.09 9.11 3.87
N GLN A 56 -9.13 9.26 3.05
CA GLN A 56 -9.09 10.09 1.84
C GLN A 56 -8.72 11.55 2.15
N LYS A 57 -9.29 12.13 3.22
CA LYS A 57 -8.98 13.51 3.66
C LYS A 57 -7.52 13.67 4.10
N VAL A 58 -6.97 12.70 4.85
CA VAL A 58 -5.59 12.77 5.34
C VAL A 58 -4.56 12.53 4.23
N TYR A 59 -4.83 11.57 3.35
CA TYR A 59 -3.87 11.16 2.33
C TYR A 59 -3.98 11.95 1.03
N GLY A 60 -5.16 12.51 0.73
CA GLY A 60 -5.40 13.26 -0.51
C GLY A 60 -5.55 12.36 -1.74
N SER A 61 -5.91 11.09 -1.55
CA SER A 61 -6.15 10.13 -2.63
C SER A 61 -7.39 9.30 -2.31
N GLU A 62 -8.33 9.25 -3.25
CA GLU A 62 -9.54 8.44 -3.14
C GLU A 62 -9.27 6.93 -3.16
N TRP A 63 -8.11 6.56 -3.72
CA TRP A 63 -7.63 5.20 -3.90
C TRP A 63 -6.86 4.68 -2.69
N ASN A 64 -6.42 5.57 -1.79
CA ASN A 64 -5.66 5.16 -0.61
C ASN A 64 -6.55 4.35 0.35
N SER A 65 -6.10 3.12 0.60
CA SER A 65 -6.83 2.12 1.40
C SER A 65 -6.51 2.18 2.90
N LEU A 66 -5.54 3.00 3.30
CA LEU A 66 -5.06 3.09 4.67
C LEU A 66 -6.00 3.92 5.54
N VAL A 67 -6.21 3.44 6.76
CA VAL A 67 -6.72 4.21 7.89
C VAL A 67 -5.55 4.92 8.56
N PRO A 68 -5.59 6.26 8.67
CA PRO A 68 -4.54 7.04 9.30
C PRO A 68 -4.18 6.52 10.68
N VAL A 69 -2.90 6.56 11.01
CA VAL A 69 -2.33 5.99 12.25
C VAL A 69 -2.43 4.48 12.28
N TRP A 70 -3.62 3.87 12.34
CA TRP A 70 -3.80 2.44 12.58
C TRP A 70 -3.10 1.54 11.56
N ASP A 71 -3.35 1.77 10.28
CA ASP A 71 -2.72 0.95 9.25
C ASP A 71 -1.22 1.23 9.14
N GLU A 72 -0.79 2.47 9.38
CA GLU A 72 0.63 2.81 9.37
C GLU A 72 1.41 2.15 10.50
N PHE A 73 0.86 2.14 11.71
CA PHE A 73 1.41 1.41 12.87
C PHE A 73 1.50 -0.09 12.56
N ARG A 74 0.44 -0.67 12.00
CA ARG A 74 0.40 -2.10 11.64
C ARG A 74 1.44 -2.45 10.57
N LEU A 75 1.57 -1.63 9.53
CA LEU A 75 2.55 -1.83 8.47
C LEU A 75 3.97 -1.63 8.97
N ALA A 76 4.22 -0.61 9.80
CA ALA A 76 5.50 -0.39 10.46
C ALA A 76 5.87 -1.56 11.38
N GLY A 77 4.90 -2.19 12.04
CA GLY A 77 5.10 -3.40 12.86
C GLY A 77 5.51 -4.62 12.02
N ARG A 78 5.08 -4.69 10.76
CA ARG A 78 5.37 -5.79 9.82
C ARG A 78 6.68 -5.62 9.04
N MET A 79 7.31 -4.44 9.10
CA MET A 79 8.65 -4.26 8.54
C MET A 79 9.67 -5.05 9.36
N LEU A 80 10.47 -5.88 8.67
CA LEU A 80 11.55 -6.60 9.33
C LEU A 80 12.69 -5.61 9.71
N PRO A 81 13.35 -5.78 10.88
CA PRO A 81 14.34 -4.83 11.39
C PRO A 81 15.55 -4.58 10.48
N GLN A 82 15.81 -5.50 9.55
CA GLN A 82 16.98 -5.50 8.69
C GLN A 82 16.72 -4.95 7.28
N GLN A 83 15.55 -4.34 7.05
CA GLN A 83 15.10 -3.90 5.73
C GLN A 83 15.34 -2.40 5.57
N ASP A 84 16.13 -2.02 4.57
CA ASP A 84 16.51 -0.62 4.36
C ASP A 84 15.47 0.16 3.55
N ILE A 85 14.67 -0.54 2.74
CA ILE A 85 13.75 0.06 1.77
C ILE A 85 12.35 -0.52 1.97
N ALA A 86 11.38 0.38 2.14
CA ALA A 86 9.96 0.07 2.04
C ALA A 86 9.48 0.45 0.63
N HIS A 87 9.16 -0.54 -0.21
CA HIS A 87 8.68 -0.32 -1.56
C HIS A 87 7.18 -0.64 -1.68
N PHE A 88 6.37 0.38 -1.92
CA PHE A 88 4.95 0.25 -2.22
C PHE A 88 4.76 0.08 -3.73
N LEU A 89 4.54 -1.16 -4.17
CA LEU A 89 4.48 -1.49 -5.60
C LEU A 89 3.22 -0.94 -6.28
N TRP A 90 2.18 -0.67 -5.49
CA TRP A 90 0.93 0.03 -5.87
C TRP A 90 0.71 1.21 -4.91
N GLY A 91 1.58 2.23 -5.01
CA GLY A 91 1.64 3.37 -4.09
C GLY A 91 0.40 4.27 -4.06
N GLU A 92 -0.47 4.16 -5.08
CA GLU A 92 -1.77 4.84 -5.12
C GLU A 92 -2.70 4.39 -3.99
N PHE A 93 -2.56 3.13 -3.60
CA PHE A 93 -3.41 2.45 -2.61
C PHE A 93 -2.82 2.48 -1.20
N ALA A 94 -1.56 2.89 -1.06
CA ALA A 94 -0.90 3.07 0.23
C ALA A 94 0.18 4.16 0.15
N ALA A 95 -0.15 5.32 0.70
CA ALA A 95 0.78 6.43 0.87
C ALA A 95 0.88 6.82 2.35
N PRO A 96 1.66 6.07 3.18
CA PRO A 96 1.81 6.40 4.60
C PRO A 96 2.47 7.79 4.78
N LYS A 97 1.95 8.58 5.72
CA LYS A 97 2.44 9.95 6.00
C LYS A 97 3.02 10.13 7.40
N THR A 98 2.84 9.16 8.30
CA THR A 98 3.29 9.27 9.69
C THR A 98 4.81 9.21 9.82
N ALA A 99 5.32 9.96 10.79
CA ALA A 99 6.74 9.95 11.15
C ALA A 99 7.19 8.56 11.63
N GLN A 100 6.30 7.76 12.20
CA GLN A 100 6.64 6.44 12.71
C GLN A 100 7.03 5.47 11.60
N PHE A 101 6.28 5.45 10.49
CA PHE A 101 6.63 4.62 9.34
C PHE A 101 7.98 5.06 8.74
N ARG A 102 8.18 6.39 8.64
CA ARG A 102 9.43 6.99 8.15
C ARG A 102 10.65 6.73 9.05
N ARG A 103 10.47 6.52 10.36
CA ARG A 103 11.57 6.19 11.29
C ARG A 103 12.11 4.77 11.11
N LYS A 104 11.29 3.84 10.60
CA LYS A 104 11.70 2.44 10.41
C LYS A 104 12.29 2.15 9.04
N ALA A 105 11.88 2.88 8.00
CA ALA A 105 12.39 2.73 6.65
C ALA A 105 13.50 3.76 6.39
N LYS A 106 14.71 3.32 5.99
CA LYS A 106 15.76 4.29 5.57
C LYS A 106 15.38 4.99 4.27
N ARG A 107 14.63 4.32 3.40
CA ARG A 107 14.03 4.89 2.18
C ARG A 107 12.64 4.34 1.95
N ILE A 108 11.75 5.19 1.45
CA ILE A 108 10.42 4.81 0.99
C ILE A 108 10.38 5.01 -0.52
N VAL A 109 10.02 3.95 -1.24
CA VAL A 109 9.86 3.95 -2.69
C VAL A 109 8.40 3.62 -2.98
N ALA A 110 7.79 4.27 -3.96
CA ALA A 110 6.44 3.98 -4.40
C ALA A 110 6.40 3.89 -5.93
N THR A 111 5.78 2.84 -6.45
CA THR A 111 5.44 2.69 -7.86
C THR A 111 3.96 2.99 -8.01
N TYR A 112 3.62 3.90 -8.92
CA TYR A 112 2.26 4.31 -9.20
C TYR A 112 1.79 3.66 -10.50
N HIS A 113 0.49 3.38 -10.62
CA HIS A 113 -0.05 2.89 -11.86
C HIS A 113 0.03 4.04 -12.88
N ALA A 114 0.59 3.77 -14.05
CA ALA A 114 0.50 4.72 -15.15
C ALA A 114 -0.93 4.67 -15.68
N SER A 115 -1.81 5.58 -15.24
CA SER A 115 -3.11 5.70 -15.90
C SER A 115 -2.85 6.01 -17.37
N ALA A 116 -3.57 5.35 -18.29
CA ALA A 116 -3.40 5.56 -19.74
C ALA A 116 -3.54 7.05 -20.13
N SER A 117 -4.28 7.83 -19.35
CA SER A 117 -4.44 9.28 -19.46
C SER A 117 -3.24 10.14 -19.04
N ARG A 118 -2.22 9.55 -18.41
CA ARG A 118 -1.03 10.25 -17.89
C ARG A 118 0.28 9.79 -18.53
N LEU A 119 0.21 8.82 -19.44
CA LEU A 119 1.34 8.46 -20.28
C LEU A 119 1.40 9.45 -21.44
N PRO A 120 2.55 10.08 -21.76
CA PRO A 120 2.72 10.61 -23.11
C PRO A 120 2.49 9.43 -24.06
N THR A 121 1.69 9.62 -25.10
CA THR A 121 1.41 8.58 -26.10
C THR A 121 2.74 8.15 -26.73
N VAL A 122 3.32 7.03 -26.26
CA VAL A 122 4.62 6.52 -26.78
C VAL A 122 4.42 5.58 -27.97
N LEU A 123 3.18 5.24 -28.30
CA LEU A 123 2.81 4.41 -29.45
C LEU A 123 1.80 5.17 -30.33
N SER A 124 2.28 6.19 -31.02
CA SER A 124 1.70 6.61 -32.30
C SER A 124 2.39 5.79 -33.37
N GLY A 125 1.69 4.75 -33.85
CA GLY A 125 1.98 4.10 -35.12
C GLY A 125 1.45 4.91 -36.28
#